data_AF-A0A1T5NBP3-F1
#
_entry.id   AF-A0A1T5NBP3-F1
#
_cell.length_a   1.000
_cell.length_b   1.000
_cell.length_c   1.000
_cell.angle_alpha   90.00
_cell.angle_beta   90.00
_cell.angle_gamma   90.00
#
_symmetry.space_group_name_H-M   'P 1'
#
loop_
_entity.id
_entity.type
_entity.pdbx_description
1 polymer ?
#
loop_
_entity_poly.entity_id
_entity_poly.type
_entity_poly.pdbx_seq_one_letter_code
_entity_poly.pdbx_strand_id
1 'polypeptide(L)'
;MKNICLYFQVHQPFRLNRFSFMDIGNGVPYYDEMLNSEILRQVSLQSYLPANRALMKLIKAGNRQLHVNFSISGTALDQFERYMPELIESFRALADTGCVEFMSDTYSHSLAALKSSEEFNLQVKKHTARVAALFGKTPRVFRNTEQIYNNKIADMAAAMGFVATLTNGASLENKIINLFIDYQTFGKFHEHADVISTFAQYLPNEILLQNNHLLRPEGVTKLLPAVASLMRPQITIPQEENYDLRPWLNNDMQQDAFDTLYALGKKVRATDDDQLKQDWSYLQSADHFYYMGIQDPGNSLSPFDSPFDAFINYMNVLTDFSLRTDNSLEKKKITPHGRYTLEAGLYI
;
A
#
# COMPACT_ATOMS: atom_id res chain seq x y z
N MET A 1 15.13 28.64 -10.34
CA MET A 1 14.54 27.41 -10.93
C MET A 1 14.77 26.26 -9.98
N LYS A 2 13.71 25.59 -9.58
CA LYS A 2 13.72 24.38 -8.74
C LYS A 2 13.19 23.20 -9.55
N ASN A 3 13.72 22.02 -9.30
CA ASN A 3 13.16 20.77 -9.80
C ASN A 3 12.24 20.21 -8.74
N ILE A 4 10.98 19.94 -9.07
CA ILE A 4 9.95 19.54 -8.13
C ILE A 4 9.39 18.19 -8.58
N CYS A 5 9.43 17.19 -7.70
CA CYS A 5 8.73 15.92 -7.90
C CYS A 5 7.48 15.94 -7.04
N LEU A 6 6.33 16.13 -7.67
CA LEU A 6 5.02 16.06 -7.02
C LEU A 6 4.49 14.62 -7.09
N TYR A 7 4.25 14.00 -5.95
CA TYR A 7 3.74 12.64 -5.92
C TYR A 7 2.71 12.39 -4.84
N PHE A 8 1.76 11.52 -5.17
CA PHE A 8 0.59 11.23 -4.37
C PHE A 8 0.58 9.76 -3.93
N GLN A 9 0.23 9.51 -2.66
CA GLN A 9 -0.09 8.16 -2.19
C GLN A 9 -1.60 7.95 -2.24
N VAL A 10 -2.01 6.80 -2.76
CA VAL A 10 -3.39 6.33 -2.75
C VAL A 10 -3.39 4.94 -2.12
N HIS A 11 -3.96 4.84 -0.92
CA HIS A 11 -4.01 3.58 -0.18
C HIS A 11 -5.36 3.43 0.51
N GLN A 12 -5.89 2.21 0.50
CA GLN A 12 -7.04 1.77 1.29
C GLN A 12 -6.78 0.33 1.76
N PRO A 13 -6.86 0.04 3.07
CA PRO A 13 -6.83 -1.32 3.58
C PRO A 13 -8.20 -1.99 3.42
N PHE A 14 -8.22 -3.33 3.40
CA PHE A 14 -9.45 -4.08 3.62
C PHE A 14 -9.72 -4.15 5.13
N ARG A 15 -10.69 -3.38 5.59
CA ARG A 15 -11.10 -3.33 7.00
C ARG A 15 -11.74 -4.65 7.41
N LEU A 16 -11.41 -5.10 8.61
CA LEU A 16 -11.90 -6.35 9.16
C LEU A 16 -13.27 -6.15 9.81
N ASN A 17 -14.12 -7.18 9.73
CA ASN A 17 -15.29 -7.33 10.58
C ASN A 17 -14.87 -7.44 12.06
N ARG A 18 -15.83 -7.18 12.94
CA ARG A 18 -15.75 -7.63 14.33
C ARG A 18 -15.78 -9.16 14.34
N PHE A 19 -14.68 -9.77 14.75
CA PHE A 19 -14.41 -11.20 14.69
C PHE A 19 -14.02 -11.71 16.09
N SER A 20 -14.95 -12.43 16.69
CA SER A 20 -14.85 -12.94 18.06
C SER A 20 -14.23 -14.34 18.07
N PHE A 21 -13.89 -14.79 19.28
CA PHE A 21 -13.46 -16.17 19.50
C PHE A 21 -14.50 -17.20 19.02
N MET A 22 -15.80 -16.88 19.12
CA MET A 22 -16.88 -17.77 18.70
C MET A 22 -17.01 -17.90 17.18
N ASP A 23 -16.37 -17.01 16.40
CA ASP A 23 -16.45 -17.05 14.93
C ASP A 23 -15.40 -17.99 14.31
N ILE A 24 -14.39 -18.39 15.09
CA ILE A 24 -13.31 -19.28 14.67
C ILE A 24 -13.89 -20.64 14.26
N GLY A 25 -13.56 -21.09 13.05
CA GLY A 25 -14.00 -22.35 12.46
C GLY A 25 -15.41 -22.33 11.86
N ASN A 26 -16.14 -21.23 12.01
CA ASN A 26 -17.56 -21.14 11.62
C ASN A 26 -17.80 -20.50 10.25
N GLY A 27 -16.73 -20.20 9.49
CA GLY A 27 -16.83 -19.69 8.12
C GLY A 27 -17.32 -18.23 8.03
N VAL A 28 -17.16 -17.46 9.10
CA VAL A 28 -17.50 -16.03 9.12
C VAL A 28 -16.48 -15.24 8.26
N PRO A 29 -16.91 -14.36 7.35
CA PRO A 29 -16.00 -13.56 6.53
C PRO A 29 -15.16 -12.57 7.35
N TYR A 30 -13.89 -12.39 6.98
CA TYR A 30 -12.98 -11.47 7.68
C TYR A 30 -13.22 -10.01 7.39
N TYR A 31 -13.67 -9.65 6.18
CA TYR A 31 -13.69 -8.26 5.74
C TYR A 31 -15.09 -7.66 5.78
N ASP A 32 -15.18 -6.42 6.24
CA ASP A 32 -16.42 -5.65 6.25
C ASP A 32 -16.66 -5.06 4.86
N GLU A 33 -17.39 -5.80 4.03
CA GLU A 33 -17.68 -5.42 2.64
C GLU A 33 -18.43 -4.10 2.52
N MET A 34 -19.35 -3.85 3.44
CA MET A 34 -20.18 -2.65 3.43
C MET A 34 -19.33 -1.44 3.79
N LEU A 35 -18.56 -1.51 4.88
CA LEU A 35 -17.69 -0.43 5.33
C LEU A 35 -16.59 -0.13 4.30
N ASN A 36 -15.97 -1.16 3.72
CA ASN A 36 -14.95 -0.98 2.69
C ASN A 36 -15.52 -0.30 1.43
N SER A 37 -16.68 -0.77 0.94
CA SER A 37 -17.34 -0.15 -0.21
C SER A 37 -17.79 1.29 0.07
N GLU A 38 -18.35 1.56 1.26
CA GLU A 38 -18.85 2.88 1.62
C GLU A 38 -17.70 3.90 1.73
N ILE A 39 -16.64 3.56 2.47
CA ILE A 39 -15.48 4.43 2.63
C ILE A 39 -14.81 4.67 1.28
N LEU A 40 -14.57 3.63 0.48
CA LEU A 40 -13.95 3.83 -0.82
C LEU A 40 -14.82 4.74 -1.70
N ARG A 41 -16.13 4.51 -1.77
CA ARG A 41 -17.04 5.34 -2.57
C ARG A 41 -16.99 6.80 -2.10
N GLN A 42 -17.05 7.03 -0.79
CA GLN A 42 -17.00 8.37 -0.22
C GLN A 42 -15.71 9.10 -0.59
N VAL A 43 -14.54 8.51 -0.28
CA VAL A 43 -13.24 9.16 -0.56
C VAL A 43 -13.02 9.34 -2.07
N SER A 44 -13.55 8.45 -2.89
CA SER A 44 -13.43 8.53 -4.34
C SER A 44 -14.22 9.68 -4.95
N LEU A 45 -15.45 9.89 -4.45
CA LEU A 45 -16.33 10.98 -4.91
C LEU A 45 -15.90 12.33 -4.36
N GLN A 46 -15.36 12.37 -3.14
CA GLN A 46 -14.93 13.61 -2.48
C GLN A 46 -13.50 14.02 -2.85
N SER A 47 -12.61 13.05 -3.11
CA SER A 47 -11.19 13.30 -3.32
C SER A 47 -10.71 12.85 -4.70
N TYR A 48 -10.67 11.54 -4.95
CA TYR A 48 -9.88 10.98 -6.06
C TYR A 48 -10.39 11.38 -7.45
N LEU A 49 -11.69 11.25 -7.73
CA LEU A 49 -12.28 11.59 -9.03
C LEU A 49 -12.25 13.11 -9.29
N PRO A 50 -12.68 13.98 -8.35
CA PRO A 50 -12.47 15.43 -8.48
C PRO A 50 -11.02 15.82 -8.74
N ALA A 51 -10.07 15.30 -7.96
CA ALA A 51 -8.65 15.59 -8.11
C ALA A 51 -8.12 15.15 -9.48
N ASN A 52 -8.47 13.94 -9.94
CA ASN A 52 -8.09 13.47 -11.27
C ASN A 52 -8.64 14.38 -12.39
N ARG A 53 -9.89 14.87 -12.26
CA ARG A 53 -10.48 15.82 -13.21
C ARG A 53 -9.74 17.16 -13.22
N ALA A 54 -9.35 17.66 -12.04
CA ALA A 54 -8.56 18.88 -11.92
C ALA A 54 -7.17 18.72 -12.57
N LEU A 55 -6.45 17.64 -12.24
CA LEU A 55 -5.15 17.33 -12.85
C LEU A 55 -5.25 17.21 -14.37
N MET A 56 -6.28 16.54 -14.88
CA MET A 56 -6.51 16.44 -16.33
C MET A 56 -6.69 17.82 -16.99
N LYS A 57 -7.45 18.73 -16.37
CA LYS A 57 -7.61 20.11 -16.87
C LYS A 57 -6.27 20.84 -16.89
N LEU A 58 -5.48 20.72 -15.81
CA LEU A 58 -4.17 21.38 -15.69
C LEU A 58 -3.15 20.84 -16.70
N ILE A 59 -3.10 19.53 -16.91
CA ILE A 59 -2.21 18.91 -17.91
C ILE A 59 -2.54 19.42 -19.31
N LYS A 60 -3.82 19.52 -19.66
CA LYS A 60 -4.28 20.05 -20.95
C LYS A 60 -3.96 21.53 -21.10
N ALA A 61 -4.21 22.34 -20.08
CA ALA A 61 -3.95 23.79 -20.11
C ALA A 61 -2.45 24.12 -20.14
N GLY A 62 -1.63 23.38 -19.40
CA GLY A 62 -0.19 23.59 -19.29
C GLY A 62 0.64 23.03 -20.45
N ASN A 63 0.01 22.64 -21.57
CA ASN A 63 0.67 22.01 -22.72
C ASN A 63 1.62 20.85 -22.31
N ARG A 64 1.15 19.97 -21.40
CA ARG A 64 1.89 18.78 -20.94
C ARG A 64 3.18 19.04 -20.16
N GLN A 65 3.41 20.26 -19.66
CA GLN A 65 4.54 20.59 -18.77
C GLN A 65 4.34 20.11 -17.32
N LEU A 66 3.10 19.78 -16.95
CA LEU A 66 2.76 19.27 -15.64
C LEU A 66 3.02 17.77 -15.56
N HIS A 67 4.00 17.36 -14.74
CA HIS A 67 4.25 15.96 -14.41
C HIS A 67 3.78 15.62 -12.98
N VAL A 68 3.07 14.51 -12.85
CA VAL A 68 2.48 14.03 -11.59
C VAL A 68 2.77 12.55 -11.42
N ASN A 69 3.00 12.10 -10.20
CA ASN A 69 3.38 10.74 -9.92
C ASN A 69 2.46 10.11 -8.87
N PHE A 70 2.13 8.83 -9.00
CA PHE A 70 1.25 8.12 -8.07
C PHE A 70 1.90 6.85 -7.51
N SER A 71 1.75 6.62 -6.21
CA SER A 71 1.90 5.31 -5.57
C SER A 71 0.51 4.84 -5.17
N ILE A 72 -0.04 3.83 -5.86
CA ILE A 72 -1.37 3.28 -5.58
C ILE A 72 -1.18 1.86 -5.10
N SER A 73 -1.44 1.56 -3.82
CA SER A 73 -1.26 0.20 -3.28
C SER A 73 -2.09 -0.83 -4.02
N GLY A 74 -1.65 -2.09 -4.05
CA GLY A 74 -2.39 -3.20 -4.67
C GLY A 74 -3.77 -3.43 -4.04
N THR A 75 -3.90 -3.29 -2.72
CA THR A 75 -5.21 -3.37 -2.04
C THR A 75 -6.17 -2.29 -2.51
N ALA A 76 -5.70 -1.05 -2.71
CA ALA A 76 -6.51 0.01 -3.27
C ALA A 76 -6.95 -0.31 -4.71
N LEU A 77 -6.05 -0.85 -5.55
CA LEU A 77 -6.39 -1.27 -6.91
C LEU A 77 -7.48 -2.35 -6.93
N ASP A 78 -7.36 -3.35 -6.04
CA ASP A 78 -8.37 -4.42 -5.91
C ASP A 78 -9.73 -3.86 -5.46
N GLN A 79 -9.74 -2.91 -4.52
CA GLN A 79 -10.97 -2.23 -4.12
C GLN A 79 -11.55 -1.35 -5.23
N PHE A 80 -10.73 -0.69 -6.04
CA PHE A 80 -11.21 0.10 -7.17
C PHE A 80 -11.95 -0.79 -8.17
N GLU A 81 -11.35 -1.92 -8.57
CA GLU A 81 -12.02 -2.83 -9.51
C GLU A 81 -13.32 -3.39 -8.94
N ARG A 82 -13.37 -3.61 -7.63
CA ARG A 82 -14.54 -4.20 -6.97
C ARG A 82 -15.68 -3.21 -6.74
N TYR A 83 -15.38 -1.98 -6.31
CA TYR A 83 -16.40 -1.06 -5.81
C TYR A 83 -16.53 0.23 -6.64
N MET A 84 -15.47 0.67 -7.33
CA MET A 84 -15.41 1.95 -8.05
C MET A 84 -14.55 1.85 -9.34
N PRO A 85 -14.90 0.99 -10.31
CA PRO A 85 -14.07 0.73 -11.49
C PRO A 85 -13.80 1.97 -12.35
N GLU A 86 -14.64 3.00 -12.27
CA GLU A 86 -14.42 4.30 -12.90
C GLU A 86 -13.14 5.01 -12.44
N LEU A 87 -12.59 4.67 -11.26
CA LEU A 87 -11.29 5.18 -10.80
C LEU A 87 -10.16 4.65 -11.67
N ILE A 88 -10.19 3.35 -12.00
CA ILE A 88 -9.20 2.73 -12.89
C ILE A 88 -9.23 3.44 -14.24
N GLU A 89 -10.41 3.67 -14.80
CA GLU A 89 -10.58 4.43 -16.04
C GLU A 89 -10.03 5.86 -15.92
N SER A 90 -10.29 6.52 -14.79
CA SER A 90 -9.82 7.88 -14.53
C SER A 90 -8.29 7.98 -14.44
N PHE A 91 -7.65 7.05 -13.73
CA PHE A 91 -6.19 6.97 -13.66
C PHE A 91 -5.56 6.55 -15.00
N ARG A 92 -6.20 5.65 -15.76
CA ARG A 92 -5.77 5.30 -17.12
C ARG A 92 -5.81 6.51 -18.04
N ALA A 93 -6.89 7.29 -18.03
CA ALA A 93 -6.98 8.51 -18.82
C ALA A 93 -5.85 9.51 -18.47
N LEU A 94 -5.50 9.65 -17.19
CA LEU A 94 -4.34 10.43 -16.77
C LEU A 94 -3.02 9.83 -17.29
N ALA A 95 -2.85 8.52 -17.24
CA ALA A 95 -1.68 7.81 -17.77
C ALA A 95 -1.49 8.04 -19.28
N ASP A 96 -2.58 8.04 -20.04
CA ASP A 96 -2.62 8.21 -21.51
C ASP A 96 -2.21 9.62 -21.95
N THR A 97 -2.30 10.61 -21.05
CA THR A 97 -1.70 11.93 -21.29
C THR A 97 -0.18 11.86 -21.41
N GLY A 98 0.44 10.76 -21.02
CA GLY A 98 1.88 10.59 -20.97
C GLY A 98 2.55 11.52 -19.98
N CYS A 99 1.80 12.24 -19.12
CA CYS A 99 2.31 13.18 -18.13
C CYS A 99 2.38 12.58 -16.72
N VAL A 100 1.81 11.37 -16.54
CA VAL A 100 1.73 10.67 -15.26
C VAL A 100 2.68 9.47 -15.21
N GLU A 101 3.36 9.31 -14.09
CA GLU A 101 4.20 8.15 -13.75
C GLU A 101 3.59 7.40 -12.56
N PHE A 102 3.69 6.07 -12.57
CA PHE A 102 3.31 5.23 -11.43
C PHE A 102 4.56 4.61 -10.81
N MET A 103 4.60 4.62 -9.49
CA MET A 103 5.63 3.96 -8.69
C MET A 103 5.17 2.58 -8.26
N SER A 104 6.13 1.70 -7.95
CA SER A 104 5.82 0.46 -7.27
C SER A 104 5.87 0.65 -5.75
N ASP A 105 4.98 -0.05 -5.06
CA ASP A 105 4.96 -0.23 -3.60
C ASP A 105 4.90 -1.73 -3.31
N THR A 106 4.77 -2.13 -2.05
CA THR A 106 4.31 -3.48 -1.71
C THR A 106 2.83 -3.61 -2.08
N TYR A 107 2.40 -4.80 -2.51
CA TYR A 107 1.01 -5.02 -2.93
C TYR A 107 0.02 -4.69 -1.82
N SER A 108 0.34 -5.13 -0.60
CA SER A 108 -0.54 -5.02 0.55
C SER A 108 -0.34 -3.74 1.36
N HIS A 109 0.56 -2.84 0.93
CA HIS A 109 1.05 -1.76 1.79
C HIS A 109 1.55 -2.33 3.13
N SER A 110 2.36 -3.38 3.03
CA SER A 110 2.84 -4.19 4.16
C SER A 110 4.22 -3.77 4.65
N LEU A 111 4.52 -4.19 5.87
CA LEU A 111 5.86 -4.07 6.46
C LEU A 111 6.77 -5.26 6.10
N ALA A 112 6.48 -5.99 5.02
CA ALA A 112 7.19 -7.22 4.63
C ALA A 112 8.71 -7.03 4.47
N ALA A 113 9.13 -5.82 4.05
CA ALA A 113 10.53 -5.45 3.92
C ALA A 113 11.34 -5.61 5.21
N LEU A 114 10.67 -5.55 6.37
CA LEU A 114 11.28 -5.68 7.69
C LEU A 114 11.42 -7.14 8.15
N LYS A 115 10.60 -8.05 7.61
CA LYS A 115 10.49 -9.44 8.12
C LYS A 115 10.95 -10.49 7.13
N SER A 116 10.61 -10.36 5.86
CA SER A 116 10.84 -11.40 4.85
C SER A 116 11.15 -10.79 3.48
N SER A 117 12.41 -10.92 3.05
CA SER A 117 12.83 -10.51 1.71
C SER A 117 12.12 -11.29 0.59
N GLU A 118 11.76 -12.55 0.83
CA GLU A 118 10.99 -13.36 -0.11
C GLU A 118 9.59 -12.78 -0.32
N GLU A 119 8.87 -12.50 0.78
CA GLU A 119 7.51 -11.94 0.74
C GLU A 119 7.51 -10.53 0.15
N PHE A 120 8.47 -9.70 0.56
CA PHE A 120 8.69 -8.38 0.00
C PHE A 120 8.85 -8.42 -1.53
N ASN A 121 9.74 -9.27 -2.03
CA ASN A 121 9.98 -9.41 -3.46
C ASN A 121 8.73 -9.91 -4.22
N LEU A 122 7.98 -10.85 -3.65
CA LEU A 122 6.74 -11.36 -4.24
C LEU A 122 5.69 -10.25 -4.35
N GLN A 123 5.47 -9.50 -3.28
CA GLN A 123 4.52 -8.40 -3.27
C GLN A 123 4.89 -7.29 -4.24
N VAL A 124 6.14 -6.85 -4.27
CA VAL A 124 6.59 -5.78 -5.16
C VAL A 124 6.48 -6.20 -6.63
N LYS A 125 6.81 -7.45 -6.97
CA LYS A 125 6.63 -7.98 -8.33
C LYS A 125 5.16 -8.06 -8.72
N LYS A 126 4.30 -8.60 -7.84
CA LYS A 126 2.84 -8.67 -8.06
C LYS A 126 2.27 -7.28 -8.30
N HIS A 127 2.69 -6.31 -7.49
CA HIS A 127 2.25 -4.92 -7.60
C HIS A 127 2.70 -4.26 -8.90
N THR A 128 3.99 -4.38 -9.24
CA THR A 128 4.56 -3.86 -10.49
C THR A 128 3.81 -4.40 -11.70
N ALA A 129 3.54 -5.71 -11.72
CA ALA A 129 2.78 -6.36 -12.79
C ALA A 129 1.32 -5.86 -12.85
N ARG A 130 0.67 -5.65 -11.69
CA ARG A 130 -0.70 -5.13 -11.62
C ARG A 130 -0.82 -3.72 -12.20
N VAL A 131 0.09 -2.82 -11.80
CA VAL A 131 0.13 -1.44 -12.31
C VAL A 131 0.38 -1.42 -13.83
N ALA A 132 1.31 -2.25 -14.32
CA ALA A 132 1.57 -2.38 -15.74
C ALA A 132 0.34 -2.88 -16.52
N ALA A 133 -0.36 -3.88 -15.99
CA ALA A 133 -1.56 -4.43 -16.61
C ALA A 133 -2.72 -3.41 -16.67
N LEU A 134 -2.92 -2.61 -15.61
CA LEU A 134 -4.05 -1.69 -15.52
C LEU A 134 -3.83 -0.39 -16.31
N PHE A 135 -2.61 0.13 -16.32
CA PHE A 135 -2.31 1.47 -16.85
C PHE A 135 -1.31 1.50 -18.01
N GLY A 136 -0.79 0.34 -18.44
CA GLY A 136 0.17 0.25 -19.55
C GLY A 136 1.53 0.91 -19.26
N LYS A 137 1.84 1.17 -17.98
CA LYS A 137 3.10 1.76 -17.52
C LYS A 137 3.78 0.81 -16.54
N THR A 138 4.99 0.37 -16.85
CA THR A 138 5.80 -0.44 -15.92
C THR A 138 6.54 0.49 -14.97
N PRO A 139 6.27 0.45 -13.64
CA PRO A 139 6.99 1.28 -12.68
C PRO A 139 8.50 1.06 -12.72
N ARG A 140 9.26 2.17 -12.71
CA ARG A 140 10.74 2.16 -12.64
C ARG A 140 11.28 2.73 -11.35
N VAL A 141 10.42 3.36 -10.55
CA VAL A 141 10.73 3.95 -9.26
C VAL A 141 9.95 3.23 -8.18
N PHE A 142 10.63 2.97 -7.06
CA PHE A 142 10.05 2.31 -5.91
C PHE A 142 9.76 3.30 -4.79
N ARG A 143 8.64 3.13 -4.11
CA ARG A 143 8.32 3.79 -2.85
C ARG A 143 7.94 2.69 -1.88
N ASN A 144 8.76 2.52 -0.84
CA ASN A 144 8.41 1.55 0.18
C ASN A 144 7.22 2.03 1.01
N THR A 145 6.49 1.08 1.56
CA THR A 145 5.42 1.31 2.53
C THR A 145 5.90 2.26 3.63
N GLU A 146 5.12 3.31 3.87
CA GLU A 146 5.40 4.38 4.84
C GLU A 146 6.76 5.07 4.67
N GLN A 147 7.32 4.98 3.46
CA GLN A 147 8.66 5.44 3.09
C GLN A 147 9.76 4.92 4.04
N ILE A 148 9.49 3.78 4.68
CA ILE A 148 10.42 3.06 5.53
C ILE A 148 11.66 2.74 4.69
N TYR A 149 12.81 3.20 5.16
CA TYR A 149 14.05 3.08 4.41
C TYR A 149 15.20 2.62 5.29
N ASN A 150 16.04 1.75 4.75
CA ASN A 150 17.43 1.55 5.15
C ASN A 150 18.20 1.03 3.93
N ASN A 151 19.52 0.88 4.06
CA ASN A 151 20.36 0.36 2.98
C ASN A 151 19.88 -1.01 2.48
N LYS A 152 19.46 -1.91 3.39
CA LYS A 152 18.97 -3.25 3.01
C LYS A 152 17.73 -3.18 2.11
N ILE A 153 16.77 -2.31 2.41
CA ILE A 153 15.56 -2.11 1.60
C ILE A 153 15.92 -1.51 0.24
N ALA A 154 16.83 -0.53 0.22
CA ALA A 154 17.33 0.06 -1.01
C ALA A 154 18.03 -0.99 -1.90
N ASP A 155 18.87 -1.86 -1.32
CA ASP A 155 19.56 -2.95 -2.03
C ASP A 155 18.56 -3.96 -2.60
N MET A 156 17.52 -4.34 -1.84
CA MET A 156 16.46 -5.21 -2.34
C MET A 156 15.72 -4.56 -3.53
N ALA A 157 15.39 -3.28 -3.44
CA ALA A 157 14.76 -2.54 -4.54
C ALA A 157 15.68 -2.45 -5.78
N ALA A 158 16.96 -2.13 -5.58
CA ALA A 158 17.94 -2.08 -6.66
C ALA A 158 18.11 -3.44 -7.35
N ALA A 159 18.15 -4.54 -6.59
CA ALA A 159 18.23 -5.91 -7.11
C ALA A 159 16.99 -6.31 -7.95
N MET A 160 15.86 -5.63 -7.75
CA MET A 160 14.66 -5.79 -8.58
C MET A 160 14.64 -4.90 -9.84
N GLY A 161 15.67 -4.06 -10.05
CA GLY A 161 15.82 -3.23 -11.25
C GLY A 161 15.17 -1.83 -11.17
N PHE A 162 14.75 -1.40 -9.97
CA PHE A 162 14.30 -0.03 -9.76
C PHE A 162 15.47 0.95 -9.84
N VAL A 163 15.28 2.08 -10.52
CA VAL A 163 16.35 3.06 -10.76
C VAL A 163 16.40 4.17 -9.71
N ALA A 164 15.35 4.28 -8.90
CA ALA A 164 15.28 5.21 -7.78
C ALA A 164 14.35 4.69 -6.70
N THR A 165 14.58 5.15 -5.47
CA THR A 165 13.64 5.05 -4.36
C THR A 165 13.45 6.41 -3.71
N LEU A 166 12.22 6.70 -3.26
CA LEU A 166 11.93 7.91 -2.49
C LEU A 166 12.05 7.61 -1.00
N THR A 167 12.65 8.53 -0.24
CA THR A 167 12.81 8.43 1.22
C THR A 167 12.79 9.82 1.85
N ASN A 168 12.87 9.88 3.18
CA ASN A 168 12.87 11.11 3.93
C ASN A 168 14.11 11.98 3.60
N GLY A 169 13.97 13.30 3.77
CA GLY A 169 15.01 14.25 3.41
C GLY A 169 16.32 13.94 4.12
N ALA A 170 17.42 13.92 3.37
CA ALA A 170 18.75 14.10 3.90
C ALA A 170 19.15 15.53 3.56
N SER A 171 19.29 16.39 4.56
CA SER A 171 19.63 17.80 4.38
C SER A 171 20.90 17.95 3.54
N LEU A 172 20.74 18.30 2.26
CA LEU A 172 21.80 18.76 1.36
C LEU A 172 21.17 19.71 0.34
N GLU A 173 21.85 20.83 0.09
CA GLU A 173 21.44 21.96 -0.75
C GLU A 173 20.51 21.58 -1.92
N ASN A 174 19.24 22.02 -1.82
CA ASN A 174 18.09 21.50 -2.56
C ASN A 174 18.14 21.75 -4.09
N LYS A 175 18.69 20.78 -4.83
CA LYS A 175 18.51 20.69 -6.30
C LYS A 175 17.14 20.09 -6.69
N ILE A 176 16.52 19.30 -5.81
CA ILE A 176 15.23 18.64 -6.01
C ILE A 176 14.35 18.85 -4.78
N ILE A 177 13.07 19.16 -4.99
CA ILE A 177 12.04 19.26 -3.95
C ILE A 177 11.05 18.12 -4.17
N ASN A 178 10.97 17.20 -3.21
CA ASN A 178 10.00 16.11 -3.22
C ASN A 178 8.76 16.54 -2.43
N LEU A 179 7.61 16.67 -3.11
CA LEU A 179 6.33 17.00 -2.48
C LEU A 179 5.47 15.74 -2.41
N PHE A 180 5.39 15.17 -1.21
CA PHE A 180 4.55 14.02 -0.87
C PHE A 180 3.21 14.50 -0.34
N ILE A 181 2.11 13.99 -0.90
CA ILE A 181 0.77 14.31 -0.43
C ILE A 181 -0.06 13.02 -0.40
N ASP A 182 -0.73 12.75 0.72
CA ASP A 182 -1.76 11.72 0.76
C ASP A 182 -2.94 12.19 -0.12
N TYR A 183 -3.31 11.39 -1.11
CA TYR A 183 -4.28 11.79 -2.11
C TYR A 183 -5.70 11.96 -1.54
N GLN A 184 -5.98 11.42 -0.35
CA GLN A 184 -7.25 11.68 0.33
C GLN A 184 -7.34 13.09 0.92
N THR A 185 -6.21 13.80 1.10
CA THR A 185 -6.17 15.19 1.58
C THR A 185 -6.98 16.13 0.68
N PHE A 186 -7.10 15.85 -0.61
CA PHE A 186 -7.88 16.68 -1.53
C PHE A 186 -9.39 16.71 -1.20
N GLY A 187 -9.93 15.67 -0.56
CA GLY A 187 -11.33 15.59 -0.13
C GLY A 187 -11.54 15.68 1.37
N LYS A 188 -10.47 15.57 2.18
CA LYS A 188 -10.55 15.65 3.65
C LYS A 188 -10.35 17.09 4.13
N PHE A 189 -11.32 17.59 4.91
CA PHE A 189 -11.22 18.74 5.82
C PHE A 189 -11.13 20.17 5.27
N HIS A 190 -12.10 20.72 4.53
CA HIS A 190 -12.26 22.18 4.55
C HIS A 190 -13.73 22.60 4.36
N GLU A 191 -14.36 23.14 5.41
CA GLU A 191 -15.72 23.70 5.35
C GLU A 191 -15.82 24.93 4.41
N HIS A 192 -14.68 25.54 4.04
CA HIS A 192 -14.65 26.88 3.43
C HIS A 192 -13.70 27.05 2.23
N ALA A 193 -12.96 26.02 1.82
CA ALA A 193 -12.09 26.08 0.63
C ALA A 193 -12.01 24.71 -0.05
N ASP A 194 -12.45 24.61 -1.30
CA ASP A 194 -12.19 23.41 -2.10
C ASP A 194 -10.67 23.33 -2.37
N VAL A 195 -9.96 22.45 -1.65
CA VAL A 195 -8.51 22.22 -1.79
C VAL A 195 -8.15 21.89 -3.22
N ILE A 196 -9.00 21.12 -3.91
CA ILE A 196 -8.77 20.76 -5.30
C ILE A 196 -8.84 22.01 -6.17
N SER A 197 -9.83 22.87 -5.96
CA SER A 197 -9.95 24.14 -6.68
C SER A 197 -8.77 25.06 -6.41
N THR A 198 -8.34 25.15 -5.14
CA THR A 198 -7.24 26.01 -4.69
C THR A 198 -5.93 25.50 -5.27
N PHE A 199 -5.66 24.20 -5.12
CA PHE A 199 -4.50 23.53 -5.71
C PHE A 199 -4.46 23.73 -7.22
N ALA A 200 -5.57 23.54 -7.92
CA ALA A 200 -5.63 23.75 -9.37
C ALA A 200 -5.41 25.22 -9.78
N GLN A 201 -5.84 26.18 -8.95
CA GLN A 201 -5.65 27.59 -9.22
C GLN A 201 -4.19 28.04 -8.99
N TYR A 202 -3.58 27.63 -7.89
CA TYR A 202 -2.25 28.11 -7.50
C TYR A 202 -1.11 27.30 -8.10
N LEU A 203 -1.27 25.99 -8.32
CA LEU A 203 -0.17 25.14 -8.83
C LEU A 203 0.42 25.66 -10.16
N PRO A 204 -0.36 26.04 -11.19
CA PRO A 204 0.20 26.61 -12.41
C PRO A 204 0.95 27.93 -12.16
N ASN A 205 0.39 28.80 -11.33
CA ASN A 205 0.94 30.13 -11.11
C ASN A 205 2.21 30.10 -10.27
N GLU A 206 2.26 29.27 -9.23
CA GLU A 206 3.42 29.19 -8.33
C GLU A 206 4.54 28.35 -8.92
N ILE A 207 4.21 27.26 -9.62
CA ILE A 207 5.23 26.31 -10.09
C ILE A 207 5.60 26.55 -11.54
N LEU A 208 4.63 26.73 -12.45
CA LEU A 208 4.93 26.84 -13.87
C LEU A 208 5.37 28.26 -14.27
N LEU A 209 4.76 29.31 -13.71
CA LEU A 209 5.13 30.70 -14.07
C LEU A 209 6.47 31.16 -13.47
N GLN A 210 6.97 30.49 -12.42
CA GLN A 210 8.26 30.81 -11.78
C GLN A 210 9.47 30.11 -12.45
N ASN A 211 9.32 29.55 -13.66
CA ASN A 211 10.34 28.74 -14.34
C ASN A 211 10.83 27.55 -13.49
N ASN A 212 9.97 26.93 -12.69
CA ASN A 212 10.30 25.66 -12.03
C ASN A 212 9.94 24.48 -12.94
N HIS A 213 10.63 23.37 -12.76
CA HIS A 213 10.38 22.15 -13.52
C HIS A 213 9.64 21.15 -12.64
N LEU A 214 8.46 20.70 -13.09
CA LEU A 214 7.83 19.51 -12.52
C LEU A 214 8.42 18.30 -13.22
N LEU A 215 9.10 17.44 -12.47
CA LEU A 215 9.80 16.27 -13.00
C LEU A 215 9.17 14.98 -12.47
N ARG A 216 9.38 13.93 -13.25
CA ARG A 216 9.19 12.55 -12.79
C ARG A 216 10.40 12.10 -12.00
N PRO A 217 10.23 11.33 -10.92
CA PRO A 217 11.32 10.67 -10.22
C PRO A 217 12.26 9.90 -11.15
N GLU A 218 11.75 9.15 -12.15
CA GLU A 218 12.64 8.50 -13.13
C GLU A 218 13.43 9.52 -13.96
N GLY A 219 12.78 10.60 -14.39
CA GLY A 219 13.40 11.68 -15.18
C GLY A 219 14.55 12.35 -14.44
N VAL A 220 14.41 12.54 -13.12
CA VAL A 220 15.46 13.10 -12.26
C VAL A 220 16.75 12.28 -12.36
N THR A 221 16.67 10.95 -12.33
CA THR A 221 17.86 10.07 -12.41
C THR A 221 18.67 10.22 -13.69
N LYS A 222 18.05 10.73 -14.76
CA LYS A 222 18.68 10.94 -16.07
C LYS A 222 19.20 12.35 -16.25
N LEU A 223 18.56 13.33 -15.59
CA LEU A 223 18.83 14.75 -15.78
C LEU A 223 19.84 15.31 -14.79
N LEU A 224 19.88 14.78 -13.57
CA LEU A 224 20.70 15.32 -12.49
C LEU A 224 21.74 14.29 -12.03
N PRO A 225 23.02 14.69 -11.86
CA PRO A 225 24.01 13.79 -11.31
C PRO A 225 23.72 13.50 -9.84
N ALA A 226 24.04 12.27 -9.40
CA ALA A 226 24.06 11.95 -7.98
C ALA A 226 25.05 12.87 -7.25
N VAL A 227 24.62 13.43 -6.11
CA VAL A 227 25.39 14.43 -5.35
C VAL A 227 26.08 13.86 -4.12
N ALA A 228 25.56 12.77 -3.57
CA ALA A 228 26.09 12.11 -2.39
C ALA A 228 25.60 10.66 -2.32
N SER A 229 26.33 9.83 -1.59
CA SER A 229 25.83 8.52 -1.15
C SER A 229 24.95 8.69 0.08
N LEU A 230 23.75 8.11 0.07
CA LEU A 230 22.86 8.08 1.23
C LEU A 230 23.03 6.76 1.98
N MET A 231 23.73 6.80 3.11
CA MET A 231 23.92 5.64 3.97
C MET A 231 23.02 5.74 5.20
N ARG A 232 22.03 4.84 5.31
CA ARG A 232 21.21 4.67 6.51
C ARG A 232 21.24 3.19 6.92
N PRO A 233 22.15 2.80 7.85
CA PRO A 233 22.25 1.41 8.29
C PRO A 233 21.02 0.97 9.10
N GLN A 234 20.35 1.91 9.75
CA GLN A 234 19.13 1.71 10.53
C GLN A 234 17.91 2.26 9.77
N ILE A 235 16.72 1.85 10.23
CA ILE A 235 15.44 2.16 9.60
C ILE A 235 15.02 3.61 9.86
N THR A 236 14.57 4.32 8.82
CA THR A 236 14.05 5.69 8.93
C THR A 236 12.66 5.83 8.34
N ILE A 237 11.86 6.73 8.90
CA ILE A 237 10.51 7.09 8.45
C ILE A 237 10.38 8.62 8.21
N PRO A 238 9.38 9.11 7.44
CA PRO A 238 9.24 10.53 7.08
C PRO A 238 9.08 11.49 8.25
N GLN A 239 8.44 11.05 9.33
CA GLN A 239 7.99 11.95 10.40
C GLN A 239 9.08 12.24 11.43
N GLU A 240 10.19 11.49 11.45
CA GLU A 240 11.22 11.61 12.48
C GLU A 240 12.63 11.34 11.97
N GLU A 241 13.59 12.14 12.46
CA GLU A 241 15.03 11.85 12.31
C GLU A 241 15.47 10.67 13.19
N ASN A 242 14.63 10.28 14.16
CA ASN A 242 14.86 9.16 15.06
C ASN A 242 14.25 7.87 14.53
N TYR A 243 14.99 6.79 14.70
CA TYR A 243 14.81 5.44 14.16
C TYR A 243 13.59 4.70 14.72
N ASP A 244 12.39 5.24 14.54
CA ASP A 244 11.24 4.75 15.27
C ASP A 244 10.15 4.19 14.36
N LEU A 245 9.99 2.87 14.36
CA LEU A 245 8.80 2.17 13.84
C LEU A 245 7.60 2.35 14.78
N ARG A 246 7.65 3.35 15.66
CA ARG A 246 6.69 3.74 16.68
C ARG A 246 5.24 3.53 16.31
N PRO A 247 4.79 3.92 15.11
CA PRO A 247 3.39 3.77 14.73
C PRO A 247 2.96 2.30 14.55
N TRP A 248 3.87 1.39 14.18
CA TRP A 248 3.50 0.04 13.76
C TRP A 248 4.07 -1.10 14.60
N LEU A 249 5.22 -0.97 15.26
CA LEU A 249 5.92 -2.10 15.92
C LEU A 249 6.56 -1.71 17.26
N ASN A 250 5.91 -0.85 18.05
CA ASN A 250 6.50 -0.31 19.29
C ASN A 250 6.02 -0.96 20.58
N ASN A 251 4.96 -1.76 20.52
CA ASN A 251 4.40 -2.43 21.69
C ASN A 251 4.29 -3.94 21.47
N ASP A 252 4.10 -4.68 22.55
CA ASP A 252 4.09 -6.14 22.53
C ASP A 252 2.94 -6.71 21.69
N MET A 253 1.76 -6.06 21.68
CA MET A 253 0.62 -6.47 20.86
C MET A 253 0.94 -6.38 19.36
N GLN A 254 1.54 -5.26 18.94
CA GLN A 254 1.96 -5.05 17.56
C GLN A 254 3.00 -6.07 17.12
N GLN A 255 4.01 -6.31 17.96
CA GLN A 255 5.09 -7.26 17.67
C GLN A 255 4.58 -8.71 17.64
N ASP A 256 3.72 -9.10 18.57
CA ASP A 256 3.12 -10.44 18.63
C ASP A 256 2.21 -10.71 17.41
N ALA A 257 1.36 -9.75 17.05
CA ALA A 257 0.52 -9.83 15.86
C ALA A 257 1.36 -9.95 14.57
N PHE A 258 2.44 -9.16 14.47
CA PHE A 258 3.36 -9.19 13.35
C PHE A 258 4.07 -10.53 13.23
N ASP A 259 4.63 -11.03 14.33
CA ASP A 259 5.37 -12.30 14.34
C ASP A 259 4.45 -13.49 14.08
N THR A 260 3.24 -13.49 14.65
CA THR A 260 2.22 -14.51 14.41
C THR A 260 1.80 -14.56 12.95
N LEU A 261 1.54 -13.41 12.32
CA LEU A 261 1.21 -13.36 10.90
C LEU A 261 2.33 -13.97 10.06
N TYR A 262 3.57 -13.48 10.19
CA TYR A 262 4.66 -13.91 9.32
C TYR A 262 5.12 -15.36 9.55
N ALA A 263 4.81 -15.94 10.72
CA ALA A 263 4.99 -17.38 10.96
C ALA A 263 4.12 -18.26 10.03
N LEU A 264 2.98 -17.76 9.56
CA LEU A 264 2.07 -18.49 8.66
C LEU A 264 2.55 -18.49 7.20
N GLY A 265 3.43 -17.56 6.80
CA GLY A 265 3.78 -17.34 5.40
C GLY A 265 4.27 -18.59 4.65
N LYS A 266 5.09 -19.44 5.30
CA LYS A 266 5.56 -20.70 4.68
C LYS A 266 4.41 -21.67 4.43
N LYS A 267 3.46 -21.78 5.37
CA LYS A 267 2.29 -22.65 5.22
C LYS A 267 1.38 -22.15 4.10
N VAL A 268 1.10 -20.84 4.07
CA VAL A 268 0.28 -20.22 3.01
C VAL A 268 0.89 -20.45 1.63
N ARG A 269 2.21 -20.25 1.46
CA ARG A 269 2.86 -20.48 0.16
C ARG A 269 2.76 -21.94 -0.32
N ALA A 270 2.60 -22.90 0.59
CA ALA A 270 2.45 -24.30 0.25
C ALA A 270 1.01 -24.69 -0.16
N THR A 271 0.02 -23.82 0.08
CA THR A 271 -1.38 -24.07 -0.32
C THR A 271 -1.59 -23.77 -1.80
N ASP A 272 -2.59 -24.43 -2.40
CA ASP A 272 -3.07 -24.11 -3.76
C ASP A 272 -4.39 -23.31 -3.70
N ASP A 273 -4.74 -22.77 -2.53
CA ASP A 273 -5.99 -22.07 -2.29
C ASP A 273 -5.82 -20.57 -2.54
N ASP A 274 -6.42 -20.09 -3.62
CA ASP A 274 -6.31 -18.70 -4.05
C ASP A 274 -6.98 -17.73 -3.07
N GLN A 275 -8.06 -18.16 -2.37
CA GLN A 275 -8.70 -17.32 -1.35
C GLN A 275 -7.76 -17.14 -0.15
N LEU A 276 -7.07 -18.21 0.28
CA LEU A 276 -6.07 -18.09 1.36
C LEU A 276 -4.89 -17.21 0.97
N LYS A 277 -4.45 -17.26 -0.30
CA LYS A 277 -3.39 -16.38 -0.81
C LYS A 277 -3.84 -14.91 -0.89
N GLN A 278 -5.11 -14.68 -1.21
CA GLN A 278 -5.69 -13.34 -1.19
C GLN A 278 -5.81 -12.83 0.25
N ASP A 279 -6.35 -13.64 1.15
CA ASP A 279 -6.47 -13.30 2.57
C ASP A 279 -5.09 -12.99 3.18
N TRP A 280 -4.09 -13.82 2.88
CA TRP A 280 -2.68 -13.57 3.23
C TRP A 280 -2.18 -12.21 2.74
N SER A 281 -2.54 -11.81 1.52
CA SER A 281 -2.18 -10.49 1.01
C SER A 281 -2.84 -9.42 1.88
N TYR A 282 -4.15 -9.46 2.08
CA TYR A 282 -4.87 -8.36 2.74
C TYR A 282 -4.54 -8.24 4.23
N LEU A 283 -4.36 -9.36 4.94
CA LEU A 283 -4.01 -9.36 6.36
C LEU A 283 -2.64 -8.72 6.66
N GLN A 284 -1.77 -8.55 5.66
CA GLN A 284 -0.45 -7.93 5.81
C GLN A 284 -0.45 -6.40 5.80
N SER A 285 -1.60 -5.73 5.63
CA SER A 285 -1.67 -4.25 5.61
C SER A 285 -1.05 -3.64 6.87
N ALA A 286 -0.21 -2.61 6.71
CA ALA A 286 0.40 -1.93 7.84
C ALA A 286 -0.64 -1.30 8.79
N ASP A 287 -1.82 -0.95 8.28
CA ASP A 287 -2.93 -0.37 9.03
C ASP A 287 -3.38 -1.24 10.20
N HIS A 288 -3.37 -2.57 10.04
CA HIS A 288 -3.78 -3.48 11.13
C HIS A 288 -2.87 -3.31 12.35
N PHE A 289 -1.57 -3.15 12.14
CA PHE A 289 -0.63 -2.87 13.23
C PHE A 289 -0.76 -1.44 13.75
N TYR A 290 -1.02 -0.48 12.85
CA TYR A 290 -1.28 0.91 13.23
C TYR A 290 -2.49 1.05 14.17
N TYR A 291 -3.56 0.29 13.94
CA TYR A 291 -4.75 0.27 14.81
C TYR A 291 -4.46 -0.23 16.24
N MET A 292 -3.38 -1.00 16.42
CA MET A 292 -2.92 -1.49 17.73
C MET A 292 -1.93 -0.54 18.43
N GLY A 293 -1.67 0.63 17.85
CA GLY A 293 -0.78 1.64 18.42
C GLY A 293 -1.40 2.34 19.63
N ILE A 294 -0.70 2.34 20.77
CA ILE A 294 -1.14 2.97 22.03
C ILE A 294 -0.75 4.46 22.17
N GLN A 295 0.05 4.98 21.24
CA GLN A 295 0.66 6.31 21.34
C GLN A 295 -0.23 7.43 20.81
N ASP A 296 -1.27 7.08 20.05
CA ASP A 296 -2.26 8.03 19.54
C ASP A 296 -3.63 7.71 20.19
N PRO A 297 -3.92 8.29 21.38
CA PRO A 297 -5.20 8.12 22.05
C PRO A 297 -6.29 8.84 21.24
N GLY A 298 -6.85 8.12 20.26
CA GLY A 298 -7.86 8.64 19.34
C GLY A 298 -7.53 8.39 17.87
N ASN A 299 -6.95 7.23 17.54
CA ASN A 299 -6.73 6.77 16.16
C ASN A 299 -8.05 6.80 15.37
N SER A 300 -8.40 7.96 14.83
CA SER A 300 -9.68 8.26 14.18
C SER A 300 -9.89 7.47 12.88
N LEU A 301 -8.86 6.74 12.44
CA LEU A 301 -8.89 5.86 11.27
C LEU A 301 -9.18 4.40 11.64
N SER A 302 -9.05 4.03 12.92
CA SER A 302 -9.33 2.67 13.39
C SER A 302 -10.85 2.40 13.41
N PRO A 303 -11.33 1.26 12.89
CA PRO A 303 -12.72 0.84 13.05
C PRO A 303 -13.00 0.20 14.43
N PHE A 304 -11.99 0.15 15.31
CA PHE A 304 -12.06 -0.47 16.64
C PHE A 304 -12.08 0.58 17.75
N ASP A 305 -12.77 0.24 18.85
CA ASP A 305 -13.00 1.17 19.96
C ASP A 305 -11.73 1.43 20.78
N SER A 306 -10.78 0.50 20.76
CA SER A 306 -9.48 0.63 21.39
C SER A 306 -8.39 -0.16 20.65
N PRO A 307 -7.10 0.16 20.88
CA PRO A 307 -5.99 -0.66 20.40
C PRO A 307 -6.05 -2.12 20.85
N PHE A 308 -6.59 -2.38 22.05
CA PHE A 308 -6.77 -3.73 22.58
C PHE A 308 -7.85 -4.50 21.80
N ASP A 309 -8.96 -3.85 21.45
CA ASP A 309 -10.01 -4.47 20.63
C ASP A 309 -9.48 -4.80 19.23
N ALA A 310 -8.70 -3.90 18.64
CA ALA A 310 -8.04 -4.15 17.35
C ALA A 310 -7.11 -5.38 17.42
N PHE A 311 -6.31 -5.48 18.48
CA PHE A 311 -5.42 -6.62 18.69
C PHE A 311 -6.18 -7.93 18.87
N ILE A 312 -7.15 -7.99 19.80
CA ILE A 312 -7.94 -9.20 20.06
C ILE A 312 -8.66 -9.67 18.80
N ASN A 313 -9.28 -8.74 18.06
CA ASN A 313 -9.94 -9.03 16.80
C ASN A 313 -8.98 -9.65 15.78
N TYR A 314 -7.83 -9.01 15.58
CA TYR A 314 -6.84 -9.46 14.63
C TYR A 314 -6.27 -10.84 15.00
N MET A 315 -6.00 -11.10 16.27
CA MET A 315 -5.51 -12.41 16.72
C MET A 315 -6.54 -13.53 16.57
N ASN A 316 -7.83 -13.24 16.75
CA ASN A 316 -8.89 -14.22 16.45
C ASN A 316 -8.93 -14.52 14.94
N VAL A 317 -8.81 -13.50 14.09
CA VAL A 317 -8.71 -13.67 12.63
C VAL A 317 -7.48 -14.51 12.25
N LEU A 318 -6.30 -14.24 12.82
CA LEU A 318 -5.10 -15.03 12.55
C LEU A 318 -5.22 -16.48 13.02
N THR A 319 -5.91 -16.70 14.14
CA THR A 319 -6.17 -18.06 14.66
C THR A 319 -7.05 -18.84 13.68
N ASP A 320 -8.16 -18.25 13.22
CA ASP A 320 -9.01 -18.86 12.21
C ASP A 320 -8.28 -19.06 10.87
N PHE A 321 -7.49 -18.08 10.46
CA PHE A 321 -6.72 -18.13 9.21
C PHE A 321 -5.67 -19.26 9.25
N SER A 322 -5.00 -19.46 10.39
CA SER A 322 -4.11 -20.59 10.60
C SER A 322 -4.86 -21.92 10.48
N LEU A 323 -6.04 -22.04 11.12
CA LEU A 323 -6.87 -23.24 11.05
C LEU A 323 -7.29 -23.55 9.60
N ARG A 324 -7.77 -22.56 8.86
CA ARG A 324 -8.13 -22.71 7.44
C ARG A 324 -6.92 -23.12 6.58
N THR A 325 -5.75 -22.55 6.86
CA THR A 325 -4.50 -22.88 6.18
C THR A 325 -4.09 -24.34 6.44
N ASP A 326 -4.13 -24.79 7.69
CA ASP A 326 -3.78 -26.16 8.05
C ASP A 326 -4.76 -27.17 7.42
N ASN A 327 -6.07 -26.89 7.46
CA ASN A 327 -7.10 -27.70 6.80
C ASN A 327 -6.88 -27.80 5.28
N SER A 328 -6.47 -26.71 4.62
CA SER A 328 -6.16 -26.70 3.17
C SER A 328 -4.96 -27.61 2.85
N LEU A 329 -3.91 -27.54 3.67
CA LEU A 329 -2.73 -28.41 3.53
C LEU A 329 -3.04 -29.88 3.80
N GLU A 330 -3.92 -30.19 4.75
CA GLU A 330 -4.36 -31.56 5.02
C GLU A 330 -5.17 -32.14 3.86
N LYS A 331 -6.13 -31.37 3.32
CA LYS A 331 -6.87 -31.77 2.11
C LYS A 331 -5.92 -32.06 0.95
N LYS A 332 -4.91 -31.20 0.74
CA LYS A 332 -3.86 -31.39 -0.27
C LYS A 332 -3.02 -32.64 -0.04
N LYS A 333 -2.87 -33.16 1.18
CA LYS A 333 -2.19 -34.44 1.47
C LYS A 333 -3.06 -35.68 1.23
N ILE A 334 -4.39 -35.54 1.29
CA ILE A 334 -5.33 -36.64 1.05
C ILE A 334 -5.54 -36.86 -0.46
N THR A 335 -5.61 -35.77 -1.23
CA THR A 335 -5.80 -35.81 -2.70
C THR A 335 -4.65 -36.41 -3.56
N PRO A 336 -3.37 -36.49 -3.17
CA PRO A 336 -2.29 -36.99 -4.03
C PRO A 336 -2.30 -38.51 -4.20
N HIS A 337 -3.06 -39.25 -3.38
CA HIS A 337 -3.14 -40.71 -3.45
C HIS A 337 -4.60 -41.10 -3.64
N GLY A 338 -5.05 -41.05 -4.89
CA GLY A 338 -6.28 -41.70 -5.33
C GLY A 338 -6.20 -43.22 -5.14
N ARG A 339 -6.32 -43.70 -3.91
CA ARG A 339 -6.75 -45.03 -3.50
C ARG A 339 -7.48 -44.89 -2.18
N TYR A 340 -8.80 -44.84 -2.26
CA TYR A 340 -9.64 -45.28 -1.16
C TYR A 340 -9.39 -46.78 -0.98
N THR A 341 -8.54 -47.18 -0.04
CA THR A 341 -8.75 -48.46 0.62
C THR A 341 -9.89 -48.26 1.60
N LEU A 342 -11.11 -48.52 1.13
CA LEU A 342 -12.14 -49.04 2.01
C LEU A 342 -11.57 -50.33 2.60
N GLU A 343 -11.09 -50.29 3.83
CA GLU A 343 -11.05 -51.50 4.64
C GLU A 343 -12.51 -51.90 4.86
N ALA A 344 -13.01 -52.68 3.92
CA ALA A 344 -14.15 -53.56 4.13
C ALA A 344 -13.71 -54.60 5.16
N GLY A 345 -13.81 -54.24 6.44
CA GLY A 345 -13.86 -55.20 7.53
C GLY A 345 -15.22 -55.88 7.49
N LEU A 346 -15.27 -57.05 6.86
CA LEU A 346 -16.42 -57.95 6.95
C LEU A 346 -15.93 -59.39 7.15
N TYR A 347 -16.62 -60.06 8.09
CA TYR A 347 -16.57 -61.47 8.49
C TYR A 347 -15.42 -61.83 9.46
N ILE A 348 -15.69 -62.30 10.68
CA ILE A 348 -16.73 -63.25 11.14
C ILE A 348 -17.52 -62.70 12.33
#